data_AF-A0A9D4Q3N0-F1
#
_entry.id   AF-A0A9D4Q3N0-F1
#
_cell.length_a   1.000
_cell.length_b   1.000
_cell.length_c   1.000
_cell.angle_alpha   90.00
_cell.angle_beta   90.00
_cell.angle_gamma   90.00
#
_symmetry.space_group_name_H-M   'P 1'
#
loop_
_entity.id
_entity.type
_entity.pdbx_description
1 polymer ?
#
loop_
_entity_poly.entity_id
_entity_poly.type
_entity_poly.pdbx_seq_one_letter_code
_entity_poly.pdbx_strand_id
1 'polypeptide(L)'
;MRRRGRDVVHRIRHTEERGEATTHLHVTQAIRCADPTRFKGRWVIGVDRKECVALVKEKCKGLRQYTTHRWRRGIRVRGNCRKVPRWSAIATFLDGKSYRGHAAIFESCAKDGIWVYDQWNTAPIKRRKIYYGYRMPNYNGNNFYMIKL
;
A
#
# COMPACT_ATOMS: atom_id res chain seq x y z
N MET A 1 43.04 -66.02 -2.80
CA MET A 1 43.03 -65.38 -1.47
C MET A 1 42.29 -64.04 -1.58
N ARG A 2 41.41 -63.71 -0.62
CA ARG A 2 40.55 -62.49 -0.44
C ARG A 2 39.28 -62.47 -1.33
N ARG A 3 38.09 -62.83 -0.83
CA ARG A 3 37.18 -62.26 0.21
C ARG A 3 36.26 -61.14 -0.33
N ARG A 4 34.95 -61.33 -0.08
CA ARG A 4 33.81 -60.43 -0.30
C ARG A 4 33.94 -59.12 0.49
N GLY A 5 33.26 -58.06 0.05
CA GLY A 5 32.93 -56.89 0.86
C GLY A 5 32.01 -55.90 0.12
N ARG A 6 30.82 -55.66 0.67
CA ARG A 6 29.92 -54.52 0.36
C ARG A 6 30.50 -53.24 0.99
N ASP A 7 30.22 -52.07 0.41
CA ASP A 7 29.80 -50.81 1.09
C ASP A 7 29.61 -49.70 0.02
N VAL A 8 28.42 -49.12 -0.20
CA VAL A 8 27.72 -48.04 0.54
C VAL A 8 28.25 -46.62 0.17
N VAL A 9 27.41 -45.93 -0.61
CA VAL A 9 27.03 -44.49 -0.53
C VAL A 9 28.14 -43.42 -0.54
N HIS A 10 28.14 -42.56 -1.56
CA HIS A 10 28.01 -41.11 -1.34
C HIS A 10 27.64 -40.32 -2.61
N ARG A 11 26.48 -39.67 -2.53
CA ARG A 11 25.98 -38.63 -3.42
C ARG A 11 26.69 -37.32 -3.04
N ILE A 12 27.42 -36.69 -3.96
CA ILE A 12 27.98 -35.35 -3.77
C ILE A 12 27.37 -34.41 -4.82
N ARG A 13 26.71 -33.38 -4.30
CA ARG A 13 26.13 -32.22 -4.99
C ARG A 13 27.23 -31.19 -5.29
N HIS A 14 26.86 -30.16 -6.06
CA HIS A 14 27.42 -28.79 -6.14
C HIS A 14 28.07 -28.42 -7.47
N THR A 15 27.27 -27.80 -8.33
CA THR A 15 27.70 -26.61 -9.07
C THR A 15 26.65 -25.52 -8.83
N GLU A 16 26.98 -24.62 -7.91
CA GLU A 16 26.33 -23.35 -7.64
C GLU A 16 26.54 -22.41 -8.84
N GLU A 17 25.47 -22.13 -9.58
CA GLU A 17 25.39 -20.91 -10.37
C GLU A 17 24.80 -19.80 -9.50
N ARG A 18 25.64 -18.80 -9.25
CA ARG A 18 25.38 -17.58 -8.49
C ARG A 18 24.30 -16.75 -9.18
N GLY A 19 23.07 -16.88 -8.71
CA GLY A 19 21.99 -15.93 -8.93
C GLY A 19 21.99 -14.87 -7.82
N GLU A 20 22.59 -13.72 -8.10
CA GLU A 20 22.50 -12.51 -7.29
C GLU A 20 21.06 -11.96 -7.33
N ALA A 21 20.20 -12.45 -6.43
CA ALA A 21 18.87 -11.90 -6.21
C ALA A 21 18.89 -10.96 -4.99
N THR A 22 19.28 -9.73 -5.29
CA THR A 22 19.04 -8.51 -4.52
C THR A 22 17.79 -8.56 -3.63
N THR A 23 17.98 -8.32 -2.33
CA THR A 23 17.03 -7.76 -1.35
C THR A 23 15.63 -7.40 -1.90
N HIS A 24 14.71 -8.37 -1.95
CA HIS A 24 13.31 -8.17 -2.35
C HIS A 24 12.29 -8.63 -1.30
N LEU A 25 12.68 -8.65 -0.02
CA LEU A 25 11.76 -9.00 1.07
C LEU A 25 11.11 -7.73 1.67
N HIS A 26 9.79 -7.63 1.47
CA HIS A 26 8.81 -6.73 2.13
C HIS A 26 8.23 -5.51 1.36
N VAL A 27 8.08 -5.58 0.04
CA VAL A 27 7.14 -4.70 -0.72
C VAL A 27 5.78 -5.40 -0.96
N THR A 28 5.53 -6.55 -0.34
CA THR A 28 4.42 -7.48 -0.67
C THR A 28 3.06 -7.12 -0.07
N GLN A 29 2.93 -6.02 0.68
CA GLN A 29 1.66 -5.65 1.35
C GLN A 29 1.04 -4.34 0.83
N ALA A 30 1.67 -3.67 -0.14
CA ALA A 30 1.15 -2.42 -0.68
C ALA A 30 0.12 -2.68 -1.77
N ILE A 31 -1.13 -2.35 -1.50
CA ILE A 31 -2.15 -2.29 -2.56
C ILE A 31 -1.80 -1.14 -3.50
N ARG A 32 -1.38 -1.50 -4.72
CA ARG A 32 -0.95 -0.54 -5.76
C ARG A 32 -2.13 0.04 -6.52
N CYS A 33 -2.01 1.31 -6.87
CA CYS A 33 -2.99 2.07 -7.62
C CYS A 33 -2.43 2.49 -8.98
N ALA A 34 -3.33 2.72 -9.94
CA ALA A 34 -3.01 3.40 -11.18
C ALA A 34 -2.53 4.83 -10.87
N ASP A 35 -1.69 5.37 -11.76
CA ASP A 35 -1.14 6.72 -11.61
C ASP A 35 -2.28 7.76 -11.63
N PRO A 36 -2.53 8.47 -10.50
CA PRO A 36 -3.64 9.41 -10.38
C PRO A 36 -3.43 10.73 -11.14
N THR A 37 -2.19 11.02 -11.58
CA THR A 37 -1.87 12.26 -12.32
C THR A 37 -2.68 12.39 -13.60
N ARG A 38 -2.93 11.27 -14.28
CA ARG A 38 -3.72 11.16 -15.53
C ARG A 38 -5.20 11.47 -15.34
N PHE A 39 -5.67 11.49 -14.10
CA PHE A 39 -7.08 11.71 -13.75
C PHE A 39 -7.28 13.00 -12.96
N LYS A 40 -6.22 13.80 -12.75
CA LYS A 40 -6.31 15.09 -12.05
C LYS A 40 -7.35 15.99 -12.72
N GLY A 41 -8.17 16.65 -11.91
CA GLY A 41 -9.25 17.52 -12.37
C GLY A 41 -10.52 16.78 -12.82
N ARG A 42 -10.50 15.44 -12.87
CA ARG A 42 -11.66 14.61 -13.22
C ARG A 42 -12.27 14.00 -11.96
N TRP A 43 -13.55 13.67 -12.07
CA TRP A 43 -14.26 12.88 -11.07
C TRP A 43 -14.09 11.40 -11.36
N VAL A 44 -13.82 10.61 -10.33
CA VAL A 44 -14.07 9.16 -10.37
C VAL A 44 -15.40 8.91 -9.70
N ILE A 45 -16.38 8.49 -10.50
CA ILE A 45 -17.69 8.07 -10.00
C ILE A 45 -17.65 6.55 -9.92
N GLY A 46 -17.48 6.03 -8.71
CA GLY A 46 -17.42 4.60 -8.45
C GLY A 46 -18.62 4.10 -7.66
N VAL A 47 -18.49 2.90 -7.09
CA VAL A 47 -19.50 2.30 -6.20
C VAL A 47 -19.87 3.20 -5.00
N ASP A 48 -18.93 4.01 -4.51
CA ASP A 48 -19.16 5.01 -3.44
C ASP A 48 -19.39 6.43 -4.00
N ARG A 49 -19.92 6.56 -5.22
CA ARG A 49 -20.18 7.84 -5.91
C ARG A 49 -18.92 8.71 -6.04
N LYS A 50 -19.00 10.00 -5.67
CA LYS A 50 -17.93 11.01 -5.76
C LYS A 50 -17.03 11.05 -4.50
N GLU A 51 -17.12 10.04 -3.64
CA GLU A 51 -16.40 10.02 -2.37
C GLU A 51 -14.90 9.68 -2.51
N CYS A 52 -14.15 9.94 -1.46
CA CYS A 52 -12.73 9.60 -1.36
C CYS A 52 -12.46 8.09 -1.54
N VAL A 53 -13.36 7.26 -1.02
CA VAL A 53 -13.30 5.79 -1.13
C VAL A 53 -13.46 5.33 -2.57
N ALA A 54 -14.30 5.99 -3.37
CA ALA A 54 -14.53 5.63 -4.76
C ALA A 54 -13.25 5.72 -5.58
N LEU A 55 -12.46 6.79 -5.41
CA LEU A 55 -11.16 6.91 -6.06
C LEU A 55 -10.25 5.71 -5.75
N VAL A 56 -10.14 5.34 -4.48
CA VAL A 56 -9.26 4.27 -4.04
C VAL A 56 -9.77 2.90 -4.53
N LYS A 57 -11.07 2.61 -4.41
CA LYS A 57 -11.64 1.34 -4.90
C LYS A 57 -11.50 1.17 -6.40
N GLU A 58 -11.70 2.24 -7.17
CA GLU A 58 -11.69 2.19 -8.63
C GLU A 58 -10.28 2.18 -9.22
N LYS A 59 -9.31 2.81 -8.55
CA LYS A 59 -7.95 2.96 -9.09
C LYS A 59 -6.94 2.03 -8.46
N CYS A 60 -7.24 1.40 -7.32
CA CYS A 60 -6.34 0.49 -6.63
C CYS A 60 -6.73 -0.98 -6.83
N LYS A 61 -5.74 -1.81 -7.14
CA LYS A 61 -5.94 -3.21 -7.52
C LYS A 61 -6.64 -3.99 -6.41
N GLY A 62 -7.71 -4.70 -6.77
CA GLY A 62 -8.41 -5.62 -5.88
C GLY A 62 -9.27 -4.97 -4.79
N LEU A 63 -9.41 -3.64 -4.73
CA LEU A 63 -10.26 -2.98 -3.72
C LEU A 63 -11.72 -2.83 -4.14
N ARG A 64 -12.02 -2.75 -5.44
CA ARG A 64 -13.39 -2.57 -5.97
C ARG A 64 -14.36 -3.65 -5.49
N GLN A 65 -13.88 -4.88 -5.29
CA GLN A 65 -14.68 -6.04 -4.90
C GLN A 65 -14.93 -6.15 -3.37
N TYR A 66 -14.33 -5.29 -2.55
CA TYR A 66 -14.47 -5.34 -1.10
C TYR A 66 -15.10 -4.07 -0.54
N THR A 67 -15.97 -4.23 0.46
CA THR A 67 -16.45 -3.12 1.26
C THR A 67 -15.33 -2.59 2.17
N THR A 68 -15.42 -1.32 2.57
CA THR A 68 -14.44 -0.69 3.49
C THR A 68 -14.39 -1.37 4.86
N HIS A 69 -15.44 -2.12 5.24
CA HIS A 69 -15.46 -2.95 6.44
C HIS A 69 -14.41 -4.07 6.43
N ARG A 70 -13.94 -4.51 5.26
CA ARG A 70 -12.84 -5.48 5.13
C ARG A 70 -11.47 -4.84 5.22
N TRP A 71 -11.38 -3.51 5.10
CA TRP A 71 -10.08 -2.85 5.16
C TRP A 71 -9.52 -2.94 6.58
N ARG A 72 -8.25 -3.31 6.66
CA ARG A 72 -7.48 -3.43 7.89
C ARG A 72 -6.30 -2.49 7.86
N ARG A 73 -5.94 -2.01 9.05
CA ARG A 73 -4.83 -1.08 9.25
C ARG A 73 -3.51 -1.78 8.96
N GLY A 74 -2.80 -1.32 7.95
CA GLY A 74 -1.46 -1.78 7.59
C GLY A 74 -0.35 -0.98 8.26
N ILE A 75 0.77 -0.84 7.54
CA ILE A 75 1.94 -0.07 7.99
C ILE A 75 1.55 1.42 8.08
N ARG A 76 1.92 2.07 9.18
CA ARG A 76 1.75 3.52 9.36
C ARG A 76 2.63 4.28 8.39
N VAL A 77 2.07 5.24 7.66
CA VAL A 77 2.83 6.00 6.65
C VAL A 77 3.89 6.88 7.30
N ARG A 78 3.52 7.66 8.32
CA ARG A 78 4.46 8.48 9.08
C ARG A 78 5.55 7.60 9.70
N GLY A 79 6.80 7.95 9.46
CA GLY A 79 7.97 7.21 9.96
C GLY A 79 8.38 5.99 9.13
N ASN A 80 7.54 5.52 8.19
CA ASN A 80 7.88 4.38 7.33
C ASN A 80 7.90 4.73 5.84
N CYS A 81 8.22 5.97 5.48
CA CYS A 81 8.10 6.44 4.10
C CYS A 81 8.81 5.54 3.07
N ARG A 82 10.01 5.05 3.40
CA ARG A 82 10.80 4.15 2.53
C ARG A 82 10.10 2.80 2.26
N LYS A 83 9.18 2.40 3.15
CA LYS A 83 8.40 1.15 3.06
C LYS A 83 7.02 1.37 2.45
N VAL A 84 6.61 2.62 2.20
CA VAL A 84 5.34 2.95 1.54
C VAL A 84 5.65 3.35 0.11
N PRO A 85 5.42 2.46 -0.86
CA PRO A 85 5.71 2.78 -2.23
C PRO A 85 4.79 3.89 -2.76
N ARG A 86 5.29 4.69 -3.70
CA ARG A 86 4.44 5.61 -4.46
C ARG A 86 3.28 4.85 -5.13
N TRP A 87 2.13 5.53 -5.20
CA TRP A 87 0.85 5.00 -5.70
C TRP A 87 0.31 3.83 -4.88
N SER A 88 0.44 3.92 -3.55
CA SER A 88 -0.17 2.97 -2.63
C SER A 88 -1.49 3.47 -2.08
N ALA A 89 -2.44 2.56 -1.89
CA ALA A 89 -3.71 2.86 -1.23
C ALA A 89 -3.47 3.08 0.27
N ILE A 90 -3.87 4.26 0.76
CA ILE A 90 -3.77 4.63 2.18
C ILE A 90 -5.11 5.13 2.69
N ALA A 91 -5.35 4.94 3.98
CA ALA A 91 -6.54 5.43 4.65
C ALA A 91 -6.29 5.75 6.11
N THR A 92 -7.20 6.52 6.70
CA THR A 92 -7.26 6.69 8.15
C THR A 92 -8.03 5.54 8.81
N PHE A 93 -7.54 5.12 9.98
CA PHE A 93 -8.13 4.07 10.81
C PHE A 93 -8.34 4.65 12.21
N LEU A 94 -9.30 5.57 12.35
CA LEU A 94 -9.49 6.35 13.57
C LEU A 94 -10.04 5.55 14.76
N ASP A 95 -10.69 4.42 14.50
CA ASP A 95 -11.17 3.47 15.51
C ASP A 95 -10.14 2.34 15.79
N GLY A 96 -8.98 2.38 15.13
CA GLY A 96 -7.88 1.43 15.30
C GLY A 96 -8.03 0.08 14.60
N LYS A 97 -9.23 -0.33 14.16
CA LYS A 97 -9.48 -1.68 13.59
C LYS A 97 -10.03 -1.65 12.17
N SER A 98 -10.94 -0.73 11.87
CA SER A 98 -11.65 -0.63 10.60
C SER A 98 -11.42 0.72 9.93
N TYR A 99 -11.75 0.80 8.65
CA TYR A 99 -11.72 2.07 7.96
C TYR A 99 -12.65 3.09 8.63
N ARG A 100 -12.09 4.23 9.02
CA ARG A 100 -12.86 5.39 9.50
C ARG A 100 -12.13 6.68 9.14
N GLY A 101 -12.80 7.55 8.39
CA GLY A 101 -12.30 8.87 8.03
C GLY A 101 -12.09 9.03 6.53
N HIS A 102 -10.84 9.14 6.09
CA HIS A 102 -10.45 9.51 4.72
C HIS A 102 -9.59 8.44 4.05
N ALA A 103 -9.77 8.27 2.74
CA ALA A 103 -8.96 7.39 1.89
C ALA A 103 -8.29 8.21 0.78
N ALA A 104 -7.05 7.86 0.43
CA ALA A 104 -6.29 8.56 -0.60
C ALA A 104 -5.26 7.64 -1.28
N ILE A 105 -4.71 8.11 -2.39
CA ILE A 105 -3.57 7.48 -3.07
C ILE A 105 -2.31 8.21 -2.65
N PHE A 106 -1.37 7.49 -2.05
CA PHE A 106 -0.09 8.03 -1.60
C PHE A 106 0.83 8.38 -2.77
N GLU A 107 1.42 9.57 -2.77
CA GLU A 107 2.47 9.95 -3.71
C GLU A 107 3.86 9.88 -3.07
N SER A 108 4.08 10.69 -2.02
CA SER A 108 5.38 10.86 -1.38
C SER A 108 5.24 11.43 0.03
N CYS A 109 6.28 11.33 0.85
CA CYS A 109 6.32 12.03 2.13
C CYS A 109 7.02 13.38 2.00
N ALA A 110 6.64 14.30 2.88
CA ALA A 110 7.32 15.56 3.13
C ALA A 110 7.74 15.61 4.62
N LYS A 111 8.59 16.58 4.97
CA LYS A 111 9.06 16.78 6.36
C LYS A 111 7.89 17.02 7.33
N ASP A 112 6.88 17.73 6.87
CA ASP A 112 5.73 18.23 7.61
C ASP A 112 4.41 17.52 7.24
N GLY A 113 4.44 16.50 6.38
CA GLY A 113 3.23 15.79 5.98
C GLY A 113 3.43 14.71 4.93
N ILE A 114 2.35 14.42 4.21
CA ILE A 114 2.35 13.51 3.06
C ILE A 114 1.66 14.17 1.86
N TRP A 115 2.18 13.90 0.67
CA TRP A 115 1.53 14.25 -0.58
C TRP A 115 0.65 13.09 -1.03
N VAL A 116 -0.60 13.41 -1.35
CA VAL A 116 -1.61 12.44 -1.74
C VAL A 116 -2.41 12.95 -2.93
N TYR A 117 -3.07 12.02 -3.60
CA TYR A 117 -4.17 12.31 -4.50
C TYR A 117 -5.46 11.81 -3.87
N ASP A 118 -6.42 12.71 -3.75
CA ASP A 118 -7.75 12.40 -3.26
C ASP A 118 -8.82 13.15 -4.05
N GLN A 119 -10.06 12.74 -3.82
CA GLN A 119 -11.27 13.43 -4.23
C GLN A 119 -12.26 13.38 -3.05
N TRP A 120 -13.28 14.22 -3.07
CA TRP A 120 -14.43 14.14 -2.16
C TRP A 120 -15.63 14.80 -2.81
N ASN A 121 -16.82 14.68 -2.23
CA ASN A 121 -18.09 15.09 -2.83
C ASN A 121 -18.13 16.48 -3.53
N THR A 122 -17.31 17.44 -3.11
CA THR A 122 -17.21 18.80 -3.69
C THR A 122 -15.87 19.12 -4.37
N ALA A 123 -14.88 18.21 -4.40
CA ALA A 123 -13.67 18.41 -5.19
C ALA A 123 -13.26 17.18 -6.03
N PRO A 124 -12.96 17.36 -7.33
CA PRO A 124 -12.42 16.30 -8.16
C PRO A 124 -11.00 15.91 -7.73
N ILE A 125 -10.44 14.88 -8.39
CA ILE A 125 -9.11 14.38 -8.06
C ILE A 125 -8.09 15.52 -8.11
N LYS A 126 -7.43 15.78 -6.98
CA LYS A 126 -6.34 16.73 -6.92
C LYS A 126 -5.22 16.25 -6.03
N ARG A 127 -4.03 16.78 -6.33
CA ARG A 127 -2.87 16.62 -5.46
C ARG A 127 -3.05 17.52 -4.25
N ARG A 128 -2.91 16.98 -3.05
CA ARG A 128 -3.06 17.69 -1.79
C ARG A 128 -1.97 17.29 -0.81
N LYS A 129 -1.50 18.26 -0.03
CA LYS A 129 -0.63 18.00 1.12
C LYS A 129 -1.48 17.78 2.35
N ILE A 130 -1.25 16.69 3.05
CA ILE A 130 -1.88 16.40 4.34
C ILE A 130 -0.83 16.57 5.42
N TYR A 131 -0.99 17.59 6.26
CA TYR A 131 -0.01 17.95 7.29
C TYR A 131 -0.04 16.98 8.47
N TYR A 132 1.13 16.70 9.03
CA TYR A 132 1.24 16.04 10.32
C TYR A 132 0.72 16.96 11.43
N GLY A 133 -0.04 16.42 12.38
CA GLY A 133 -0.57 17.20 13.50
C GLY A 133 -1.77 18.08 13.16
N TYR A 134 -2.32 17.99 11.94
CA TYR A 134 -3.52 18.74 11.56
C TYR A 134 -4.69 18.44 12.51
N ARG A 135 -5.46 19.49 12.86
CA ARG A 135 -6.49 19.43 13.90
C ARG A 135 -7.62 18.44 13.61
N MET A 136 -7.99 18.26 12.34
CA MET A 136 -9.03 17.30 11.95
C MET A 136 -8.44 15.89 11.78
N PRO A 137 -8.89 14.87 12.52
CA PRO A 137 -8.28 13.54 12.49
C PRO A 137 -8.27 12.87 11.11
N ASN A 138 -9.31 13.10 10.29
CA ASN A 138 -9.43 12.58 8.92
C ASN A 138 -8.38 13.17 7.96
N TYR A 139 -7.87 14.36 8.26
CA TYR A 139 -6.89 15.09 7.45
C TYR A 139 -5.57 15.29 8.19
N ASN A 140 -5.30 14.44 9.18
CA ASN A 140 -4.04 14.45 9.89
C ASN A 140 -3.13 13.36 9.34
N GLY A 141 -1.98 13.75 8.78
CA GLY A 141 -1.00 12.83 8.20
C GLY A 141 -0.50 11.77 9.19
N ASN A 142 -0.63 12.02 10.50
CA ASN A 142 -0.30 11.06 11.56
C ASN A 142 -1.17 9.80 11.54
N ASN A 143 -2.37 9.91 10.97
CA ASN A 143 -3.42 8.90 11.06
C ASN A 143 -3.53 8.05 9.80
N PHE A 144 -2.65 8.23 8.81
CA PHE A 144 -2.67 7.44 7.58
C PHE A 144 -1.85 6.16 7.70
N TYR A 145 -2.46 5.08 7.24
CA TYR A 145 -1.88 3.74 7.17
C TYR A 145 -2.13 3.17 5.77
N MET A 146 -1.26 2.27 5.34
CA MET A 146 -1.54 1.43 4.16
C MET A 146 -2.77 0.57 4.41
N ILE A 147 -3.57 0.34 3.38
CA ILE A 147 -4.71 -0.56 3.44
C ILE A 147 -4.22 -2.01 3.27
N LYS A 148 -4.71 -2.88 4.15
CA LYS A 148 -4.65 -4.34 4.02
C LYS A 148 -6.07 -4.91 3.93
N LEU A 149 -6.19 -6.12 3.43
CA LEU A 149 -7.43 -6.89 3.36
C LEU A 149 -7.35 -8.11 4.28
#